data_AF-A0A7S3PA38-F1
#
_entry.id   AF-A0A7S3PA38-F1
#
_cell.length_a   1.000
_cell.length_b   1.000
_cell.length_c   1.000
_cell.angle_alpha   90.00
_cell.angle_beta   90.00
_cell.angle_gamma   90.00
#
_symmetry.space_group_name_H-M   'P 1'
#
loop_
_entity.id
_entity.type
_entity.pdbx_description
1 polymer ?
#
loop_
_entity_poly.entity_id
_entity_poly.type
_entity_poly.pdbx_seq_one_letter_code
_entity_poly.pdbx_strand_id
1 'polypeptide(L)'
;AAAAAAPNVDTIGPRDVLMGRGARQTDNPGNTRLRQRVVECHHEYARATRRRDKHQIAVRVVEEIQAQGGRFLRQIDAVPPSYVVVEDEKELSTKVKQLLRDMGPESMERRAERRMYRYRKLGVQQSTSAPKRSRSSESVQKQGEAAASAAENQEDDNTNKRSTP
;
A
#
# COMPACT_ATOMS: atom_id res chain seq x y z
N ALA A 1 -10.42 36.38 -3.78
CA ALA A 1 -9.43 35.34 -4.12
C ALA A 1 -9.88 34.04 -3.45
N ALA A 2 -10.51 33.13 -4.20
CA ALA A 2 -10.93 31.84 -3.67
C ALA A 2 -9.67 31.01 -3.42
N ALA A 3 -9.32 30.78 -2.16
CA ALA A 3 -8.39 29.71 -1.82
C ALA A 3 -9.00 28.42 -2.36
N ALA A 4 -8.39 27.85 -3.40
CA ALA A 4 -8.82 26.58 -3.96
C ALA A 4 -8.75 25.54 -2.83
N ALA A 5 -9.89 25.27 -2.20
CA ALA A 5 -10.01 24.24 -1.19
C ALA A 5 -9.66 22.93 -1.88
N ALA A 6 -8.51 22.37 -1.52
CA ALA A 6 -8.05 21.12 -2.08
C ALA A 6 -9.18 20.08 -1.99
N PRO A 7 -9.38 19.26 -3.05
CA PRO A 7 -10.56 18.42 -3.14
C PRO A 7 -10.63 17.46 -1.97
N ASN A 8 -11.76 17.49 -1.26
CA ASN A 8 -12.08 16.50 -0.24
C ASN A 8 -12.33 15.16 -0.93
N VAL A 9 -11.75 14.11 -0.38
CA VAL A 9 -11.81 12.74 -0.88
C VAL A 9 -12.40 11.86 0.21
N ASP A 10 -13.56 11.29 -0.08
CA ASP A 10 -14.27 10.43 0.87
C ASP A 10 -13.86 8.95 0.74
N THR A 11 -13.31 8.56 -0.42
CA THR A 11 -12.88 7.18 -0.71
C THR A 11 -11.39 7.10 -1.06
N ILE A 12 -10.65 6.31 -0.28
CA ILE A 12 -9.22 6.03 -0.52
C ILE A 12 -9.10 4.90 -1.54
N GLY A 13 -8.41 5.17 -2.66
CA GLY A 13 -8.08 4.19 -3.67
C GLY A 13 -6.79 3.40 -3.35
N PRO A 14 -6.56 2.26 -4.01
CA PRO A 14 -5.38 1.42 -3.77
C PRO A 14 -4.06 2.04 -4.24
N ARG A 15 -4.11 3.10 -5.05
CA ARG A 15 -2.95 3.86 -5.52
C ARG A 15 -2.66 5.11 -4.69
N ASP A 16 -3.62 5.52 -3.86
CA ASP A 16 -3.48 6.72 -3.05
C ASP A 16 -2.44 6.49 -1.95
N VAL A 17 -1.64 7.51 -1.67
CA VAL A 17 -0.60 7.52 -0.65
C VAL A 17 -1.12 8.29 0.55
N LEU A 18 -1.25 7.62 1.69
CA LEU A 18 -1.68 8.26 2.93
C LEU A 18 -0.51 8.96 3.63
N MET A 19 -0.70 10.25 3.90
CA MET A 19 0.16 11.10 4.70
C MET A 19 -0.27 11.04 6.17
N GLY A 20 0.71 10.93 7.08
CA GLY A 20 0.47 10.78 8.51
C GLY A 20 1.24 9.61 9.14
N ARG A 21 0.96 9.35 10.42
CA ARG A 21 1.56 8.27 11.22
C ARG A 21 0.46 7.30 11.65
N GLY A 22 0.73 5.99 11.56
CA GLY A 22 -0.19 4.96 12.05
C GLY A 22 -0.10 3.62 11.31
N ALA A 23 -0.75 2.60 11.89
CA ALA A 23 -0.77 1.25 11.33
C ALA A 23 -1.51 1.20 9.98
N ARG A 24 -2.65 1.91 9.86
CA ARG A 24 -3.47 1.93 8.64
C ARG A 24 -2.70 2.45 7.42
N GLN A 25 -1.89 3.47 7.62
CA GLN A 25 -1.04 4.06 6.58
C GLN A 25 0.14 3.16 6.22
N THR A 26 0.59 2.30 7.14
CA THR A 26 1.69 1.37 6.87
C THR A 26 1.25 0.30 5.85
N ASP A 27 0.03 -0.19 5.96
CA ASP A 27 -0.47 -1.32 5.16
C ASP A 27 -1.09 -0.92 3.83
N ASN A 28 -1.31 0.38 3.65
CA ASN A 28 -1.89 0.91 2.45
C ASN A 28 -1.04 0.54 1.21
N PRO A 29 -1.63 -0.05 0.16
CA PRO A 29 -0.90 -0.46 -1.05
C PRO A 29 -0.15 0.69 -1.72
N GLY A 30 -0.71 1.91 -1.77
CA GLY A 30 -0.03 3.07 -2.30
C GLY A 30 1.24 3.44 -1.51
N ASN A 31 1.22 3.31 -0.18
CA ASN A 31 2.41 3.54 0.65
C ASN A 31 3.46 2.44 0.47
N THR A 32 3.04 1.21 0.17
CA THR A 32 3.97 0.12 -0.16
C THR A 32 4.70 0.39 -1.47
N ARG A 33 3.98 0.81 -2.51
CA ARG A 33 4.58 1.19 -3.80
C ARG A 33 5.53 2.37 -3.66
N LEU A 34 5.14 3.40 -2.90
CA LEU A 34 6.02 4.52 -2.60
C LEU A 34 7.33 4.04 -1.94
N ARG A 35 7.24 3.14 -0.96
CA ARG A 35 8.44 2.58 -0.30
C ARG A 35 9.33 1.79 -1.25
N GLN A 36 8.74 0.98 -2.13
CA GLN A 36 9.50 0.25 -3.16
C GLN A 36 10.27 1.23 -4.04
N ARG A 37 9.59 2.29 -4.53
CA ARG A 37 10.23 3.27 -5.39
C ARG A 37 11.33 4.07 -4.69
N VAL A 38 11.13 4.39 -3.41
CA VAL A 38 12.15 5.01 -2.56
C VAL A 38 13.39 4.14 -2.42
N VAL A 39 13.23 2.81 -2.24
CA VAL A 39 14.37 1.88 -2.14
C VAL A 39 15.16 1.83 -3.45
N GLU A 40 14.48 1.82 -4.59
CA GLU A 40 15.13 1.87 -5.91
C GLU A 40 15.93 3.17 -6.11
N CYS A 41 15.38 4.31 -5.68
CA CYS A 41 16.03 5.61 -5.80
C CYS A 41 17.05 5.90 -4.68
N HIS A 42 17.11 5.06 -3.64
CA HIS A 42 17.93 5.31 -2.45
C HIS A 42 19.42 5.41 -2.80
N HIS A 43 19.92 4.53 -3.67
CA HIS A 43 21.34 4.50 -4.03
C HIS A 43 21.77 5.81 -4.72
N GLU A 44 20.94 6.36 -5.59
CA GLU A 44 21.16 7.65 -6.23
C GLU A 44 21.15 8.79 -5.19
N TYR A 45 20.19 8.78 -4.26
CA TYR A 45 20.09 9.76 -3.18
C TYR A 45 21.29 9.74 -2.23
N ALA A 46 21.82 8.54 -1.93
CA ALA A 46 22.99 8.37 -1.08
C ALA A 46 24.27 8.89 -1.73
N ARG A 47 24.41 8.71 -3.06
CA ARG A 47 25.55 9.20 -3.84
C ARG A 47 25.51 10.70 -4.12
N ALA A 48 24.33 11.31 -4.09
CA ALA A 48 24.17 12.75 -4.29
C ALA A 48 24.88 13.54 -3.18
N THR A 49 25.83 14.39 -3.57
CA THR A 49 26.57 15.26 -2.63
C THR A 49 25.88 16.61 -2.42
N ARG A 50 25.18 17.11 -3.45
CA ARG A 50 24.51 18.42 -3.41
C ARG A 50 23.09 18.31 -2.91
N ARG A 51 22.65 19.32 -2.14
CA ARG A 51 21.27 19.42 -1.63
C ARG A 51 20.23 19.51 -2.75
N ARG A 52 20.59 20.17 -3.85
CA ARG A 52 19.73 20.32 -5.04
C ARG A 52 19.42 18.96 -5.67
N ASP A 53 20.43 18.14 -5.88
CA ASP A 53 20.30 16.82 -6.49
C ASP A 53 19.39 15.91 -5.64
N LYS A 54 19.58 15.93 -4.31
CA LYS A 54 18.71 15.24 -3.34
C LYS A 54 17.25 15.69 -3.43
N HIS A 55 17.02 16.97 -3.70
CA HIS A 55 15.68 17.49 -3.89
C HIS A 55 15.06 17.04 -5.21
N GLN A 56 15.82 17.06 -6.31
CA GLN A 56 15.36 16.59 -7.61
C GLN A 56 14.97 15.11 -7.59
N ILE A 57 15.76 14.26 -6.91
CA ILE A 57 15.43 12.84 -6.73
C ILE A 57 14.08 12.69 -5.99
N ALA A 58 13.85 13.50 -4.95
CA ALA A 58 12.59 13.45 -4.21
C ALA A 58 11.39 13.92 -5.06
N VAL A 59 11.56 14.97 -5.87
CA VAL A 59 10.53 15.47 -6.79
C VAL A 59 10.21 14.42 -7.86
N ARG A 60 11.23 13.83 -8.48
CA ARG A 60 11.06 12.75 -9.47
C ARG A 60 10.21 11.60 -8.93
N VAL A 61 10.46 11.16 -7.70
CA VAL A 61 9.67 10.09 -7.07
C VAL A 61 8.21 10.51 -6.86
N VAL A 62 7.94 11.78 -6.52
CA VAL A 62 6.57 12.28 -6.38
C VAL A 62 5.86 12.28 -7.74
N GLU A 63 6.51 12.82 -8.78
CA GLU A 63 5.98 12.90 -10.14
C GLU A 63 5.66 11.50 -10.69
N GLU A 64 6.53 10.51 -10.47
CA GLU A 64 6.30 9.14 -10.92
C GLU A 64 5.08 8.50 -10.25
N ILE A 65 4.87 8.76 -8.95
CA ILE A 65 3.69 8.26 -8.24
C ILE A 65 2.42 8.93 -8.75
N GLN A 66 2.46 10.24 -8.97
CA GLN A 66 1.33 10.99 -9.55
C GLN A 66 1.02 10.54 -10.98
N ALA A 67 2.04 10.31 -11.81
CA ALA A 67 1.90 9.80 -13.18
C ALA A 67 1.27 8.40 -13.23
N GLN A 68 1.45 7.58 -12.18
CA GLN A 68 0.77 6.29 -12.03
C GLN A 68 -0.66 6.41 -11.50
N GLY A 69 -1.18 7.62 -11.31
CA GLY A 69 -2.50 7.92 -10.75
C GLY A 69 -2.57 7.81 -9.23
N GLY A 70 -1.44 7.93 -8.52
CA GLY A 70 -1.40 7.97 -7.06
C GLY A 70 -1.55 9.38 -6.53
N ARG A 71 -2.58 9.62 -5.71
CA ARG A 71 -2.78 10.92 -5.02
C ARG A 71 -2.20 10.87 -3.62
N PHE A 72 -1.64 11.97 -3.15
CA PHE A 72 -1.20 12.07 -1.75
C PHE A 72 -2.34 12.62 -0.91
N LEU A 73 -2.79 11.86 0.09
CA LEU A 73 -3.94 12.19 0.91
C LEU A 73 -3.51 12.49 2.34
N ARG A 74 -3.96 13.62 2.89
CA ARG A 74 -3.80 13.95 4.31
C ARG A 74 -5.14 13.80 5.00
N GLN A 75 -5.16 13.02 6.07
CA GLN A 75 -6.36 12.89 6.91
C GLN A 75 -6.60 14.22 7.64
N ILE A 76 -7.86 14.65 7.65
CA ILE A 76 -8.32 15.78 8.45
C ILE A 76 -9.18 15.24 9.58
N ASP A 77 -9.06 15.87 10.75
CA ASP A 77 -9.87 15.57 11.93
C ASP A 77 -11.28 16.12 11.72
N ALA A 78 -12.08 15.36 10.97
CA ALA A 78 -13.50 15.59 10.71
C ALA A 78 -14.31 14.34 11.11
N VAL A 79 -15.62 14.52 11.31
CA VAL A 79 -16.55 13.41 11.56
C VAL A 79 -17.63 13.45 10.47
N PRO A 80 -17.67 12.49 9.53
CA PRO A 80 -16.76 11.34 9.37
C PRO A 80 -15.32 11.74 8.96
N PRO A 81 -14.31 10.87 9.17
CA PRO A 81 -12.93 11.17 8.80
C PRO A 81 -12.82 11.41 7.30
N SER A 82 -12.36 12.61 6.92
CA SER A 82 -12.19 13.02 5.53
C SER A 82 -10.72 13.15 5.18
N TYR A 83 -10.41 13.07 3.88
CA TYR A 83 -9.06 13.20 3.36
C TYR A 83 -9.00 14.36 2.39
N VAL A 84 -7.89 15.08 2.41
CA VAL A 84 -7.61 16.14 1.43
C VAL A 84 -6.42 15.76 0.58
N VAL A 85 -6.53 16.00 -0.73
CA VAL A 85 -5.41 15.85 -1.65
C VAL A 85 -4.36 16.91 -1.34
N VAL A 86 -3.13 16.49 -1.12
CA VAL A 86 -2.00 17.39 -0.95
C VAL A 86 -1.24 17.47 -2.26
N GLU A 87 -1.23 18.67 -2.83
CA GLU A 87 -0.51 19.00 -4.06
C GLU A 87 0.75 19.84 -3.78
N ASP A 88 0.94 20.28 -2.53
CA ASP A 88 2.11 21.08 -2.14
C ASP A 88 3.41 20.27 -2.28
N GLU A 89 4.22 20.63 -3.27
CA GLU A 89 5.48 19.95 -3.60
C GLU A 89 6.44 19.91 -2.40
N LYS A 90 6.44 20.94 -1.55
CA LYS A 90 7.34 20.99 -0.38
C LYS A 90 6.95 19.93 0.65
N GLU A 91 5.66 19.78 0.95
CA GLU A 91 5.16 18.71 1.82
C GLU A 91 5.47 17.32 1.25
N LEU A 92 5.16 17.11 -0.04
CA LEU A 92 5.37 15.82 -0.70
C LEU A 92 6.86 15.44 -0.74
N SER A 93 7.71 16.36 -1.18
CA SER A 93 9.16 16.13 -1.23
C SER A 93 9.76 15.94 0.17
N THR A 94 9.22 16.58 1.20
CA THR A 94 9.66 16.37 2.60
C THR A 94 9.33 14.97 3.08
N LYS A 95 8.14 14.44 2.78
CA LYS A 95 7.77 13.05 3.07
C LYS A 95 8.69 12.06 2.35
N VAL A 96 8.98 12.29 1.07
CA VAL A 96 9.88 11.42 0.29
C VAL A 96 11.31 11.48 0.81
N LYS A 97 11.85 12.68 1.11
CA LYS A 97 13.17 12.84 1.73
C LYS A 97 13.26 12.15 3.08
N GLN A 98 12.20 12.20 3.88
CA GLN A 98 12.14 11.46 5.15
C GLN A 98 12.26 9.95 4.91
N LEU A 99 11.49 9.42 3.96
CA LEU A 99 11.56 8.01 3.60
C LEU A 99 12.93 7.61 3.03
N LEU A 100 13.53 8.43 2.17
CA LEU A 100 14.87 8.19 1.62
C LEU A 100 15.95 8.16 2.72
N ARG A 101 15.82 8.98 3.77
CA ARG A 101 16.73 8.90 4.94
C ARG A 101 16.50 7.64 5.78
N ASP A 102 15.24 7.25 5.92
CA ASP A 102 14.83 6.15 6.79
C ASP A 102 15.03 4.76 6.16
N MET A 103 14.95 4.64 4.84
CA MET A 103 14.92 3.35 4.14
C MET A 103 16.29 2.87 3.63
N GLY A 104 17.38 3.53 4.05
CA GLY A 104 18.72 3.04 3.75
C GLY A 104 19.00 1.68 4.40
N PRO A 105 19.82 0.81 3.77
CA PRO A 105 20.13 -0.52 4.31
C PRO A 105 20.66 -0.45 5.74
N GLU A 106 21.54 0.52 6.03
CA GLU A 106 22.04 0.79 7.39
C GLU A 106 20.94 1.22 8.37
N SER A 107 19.97 2.02 7.91
CA SER A 107 18.83 2.47 8.73
C SER A 107 17.87 1.31 9.05
N MET A 108 17.69 0.39 8.10
CA MET A 108 16.88 -0.82 8.27
C MET A 108 17.56 -1.81 9.22
N GLU A 109 18.85 -2.05 9.05
CA GLU A 109 19.66 -2.88 9.94
C GLU A 109 19.68 -2.31 11.36
N ARG A 110 19.93 -1.00 11.53
CA ARG A 110 19.86 -0.32 12.82
C ARG A 110 18.47 -0.43 13.47
N ARG A 111 17.39 -0.41 12.68
CA ARG A 111 16.03 -0.66 13.21
C ARG A 111 15.86 -2.12 13.64
N ALA A 112 16.37 -3.08 12.87
CA ALA A 112 16.35 -4.50 13.21
C ALA A 112 17.18 -4.79 14.48
N GLU A 113 18.39 -4.24 14.59
CA GLU A 113 19.25 -4.32 15.77
C GLU A 113 18.57 -3.71 17.00
N ARG A 114 18.01 -2.51 16.90
CA ARG A 114 17.27 -1.88 18.01
C ARG A 114 16.08 -2.72 18.45
N ARG A 115 15.38 -3.33 17.49
CA ARG A 115 14.29 -4.28 17.75
C ARG A 115 14.81 -5.51 18.49
N MET A 116 15.92 -6.10 18.03
CA MET A 116 16.57 -7.27 18.66
C MET A 116 17.11 -6.97 20.05
N TYR A 117 17.78 -5.84 20.25
CA TYR A 117 18.25 -5.39 21.57
C TYR A 117 17.08 -5.25 22.55
N ARG A 118 15.95 -4.68 22.11
CA ARG A 118 14.74 -4.57 22.94
C ARG A 118 14.21 -5.95 23.34
N TYR A 119 14.15 -6.90 22.41
CA TYR A 119 13.75 -8.28 22.73
C TYR A 119 14.68 -8.92 23.75
N ARG A 120 16.00 -8.80 23.54
CA ARG A 120 17.01 -9.33 24.45
C ARG A 120 16.92 -8.70 25.86
N LYS A 121 16.70 -7.39 25.95
CA LYS A 121 16.62 -6.65 27.21
C LYS A 121 15.33 -6.93 27.99
N LEU A 122 14.21 -7.15 27.30
CA LEU A 122 12.91 -7.38 27.93
C LEU A 122 12.63 -8.86 28.25
N GLY A 123 13.58 -9.78 27.98
CA GLY A 123 13.43 -11.19 28.32
C GLY A 123 12.25 -11.89 27.62
N VAL A 124 11.73 -11.31 26.53
CA VAL A 124 10.63 -11.90 25.77
C VAL A 124 11.20 -13.06 24.96
N GLN A 125 11.00 -14.29 25.47
CA GLN A 125 11.33 -15.51 24.74
C GLN A 125 10.55 -15.54 23.41
N GLN A 126 11.23 -15.96 22.34
CA GLN A 126 10.62 -16.17 21.03
C GLN A 126 9.45 -17.13 21.14
N SER A 127 8.24 -16.69 20.79
CA SER A 127 7.40 -17.55 19.96
C SER A 127 7.83 -17.28 18.52
N THR A 128 8.33 -18.32 17.85
CA THR A 128 8.73 -18.31 16.43
C THR A 128 7.53 -18.23 15.50
N SER A 129 6.54 -17.40 15.82
CA SER A 129 5.55 -16.96 14.85
C SER A 129 5.81 -15.50 14.53
N ALA A 130 6.23 -15.24 13.29
CA ALA A 130 5.93 -13.97 12.65
C ALA A 130 4.47 -13.58 13.00
N PRO A 131 4.16 -12.31 13.31
CA PRO A 131 2.80 -11.95 13.65
C PRO A 131 1.88 -12.30 12.48
N LYS A 132 1.13 -13.39 12.62
CA LYS A 132 -0.07 -13.63 11.83
C LYS A 132 -0.96 -12.42 12.10
N ARG A 133 -1.08 -11.55 11.10
CA ARG A 133 -2.16 -10.57 11.07
C ARG A 133 -3.46 -11.31 10.80
N SER A 134 -3.92 -12.05 11.80
CA SER A 134 -5.27 -12.54 11.88
C SER A 134 -6.07 -11.52 12.68
N ARG A 135 -6.85 -10.70 11.99
CA ARG A 135 -8.02 -10.07 12.59
C ARG A 135 -9.22 -10.26 11.66
N SER A 136 -9.91 -11.35 11.95
CA SER A 136 -11.36 -11.55 11.87
C SER A 136 -12.06 -11.34 10.51
N SER A 137 -12.14 -12.41 9.74
CA SER A 137 -13.30 -12.71 8.89
C SER A 137 -14.20 -13.70 9.63
N GLU A 138 -15.11 -13.22 10.49
CA GLU A 138 -16.21 -14.07 11.00
C GLU A 138 -17.38 -13.26 11.56
N SER A 139 -18.40 -13.02 10.72
CA SER A 139 -19.84 -12.89 11.05
C SER A 139 -20.58 -12.98 9.71
N VAL A 140 -20.94 -14.17 9.22
CA VAL A 140 -22.25 -14.85 9.40
C VAL A 140 -23.45 -13.95 9.08
N GLN A 141 -24.05 -14.17 7.91
CA GLN A 141 -25.51 -14.31 7.81
C GLN A 141 -25.86 -15.23 6.62
N LYS A 142 -26.50 -16.34 6.96
CA LYS A 142 -26.95 -17.43 6.11
C LYS A 142 -28.43 -17.67 6.45
N GLN A 143 -29.35 -17.35 5.55
CA GLN A 143 -30.75 -17.85 5.46
C GLN A 143 -31.13 -17.73 3.97
N GLY A 144 -31.33 -18.83 3.22
CA GLY A 144 -32.62 -19.51 3.00
C GLY A 144 -33.34 -18.85 1.80
N GLU A 145 -33.94 -19.48 0.79
CA GLU A 145 -34.43 -20.82 0.51
C GLU A 145 -34.79 -20.94 -0.99
N ALA A 146 -34.79 -22.18 -1.49
CA ALA A 146 -35.71 -22.82 -2.46
C ALA A 146 -35.86 -22.39 -3.95
N ALA A 147 -36.13 -23.46 -4.72
CA ALA A 147 -36.76 -23.58 -6.05
C ALA A 147 -35.86 -23.30 -7.28
N ALA A 148 -35.80 -24.11 -8.35
CA ALA A 148 -36.50 -25.31 -8.80
C ALA A 148 -35.56 -26.01 -9.84
N SER A 149 -35.24 -27.31 -9.74
CA SER A 149 -35.88 -28.44 -10.45
C SER A 149 -36.42 -28.19 -11.87
N ALA A 150 -35.71 -28.69 -12.88
CA ALA A 150 -36.23 -29.32 -14.11
C ALA A 150 -35.01 -29.82 -14.90
N ALA A 151 -34.80 -31.14 -15.02
CA ALA A 151 -35.12 -31.95 -16.22
C ALA A 151 -34.27 -31.52 -17.43
N GLU A 152 -33.55 -32.37 -18.15
CA GLU A 152 -33.92 -33.70 -18.63
C GLU A 152 -32.65 -34.33 -19.23
N ASN A 153 -32.31 -35.55 -18.80
CA ASN A 153 -31.38 -36.40 -19.54
C ASN A 153 -32.19 -37.08 -20.64
N GLN A 154 -31.79 -36.92 -21.89
CA GLN A 154 -32.18 -37.86 -22.93
C GLN A 154 -30.99 -38.14 -23.85
N GLU A 155 -30.68 -39.43 -23.88
CA GLU A 155 -29.81 -40.12 -24.82
C GLU A 155 -30.25 -39.85 -26.25
N ASP A 156 -29.31 -39.65 -27.16
CA ASP A 156 -29.46 -40.18 -28.51
C ASP A 156 -28.11 -40.62 -29.06
N ASP A 157 -28.08 -41.94 -29.23
CA ASP A 157 -27.24 -42.76 -30.09
C ASP A 157 -27.06 -42.12 -31.48
N ASN A 158 -25.84 -41.93 -31.96
CA ASN A 158 -25.58 -42.29 -33.35
C ASN A 158 -24.12 -42.57 -33.67
N THR A 159 -23.92 -43.82 -34.02
CA THR A 159 -22.78 -44.45 -34.64
C THR A 159 -22.51 -43.87 -36.04
N ASN A 160 -21.28 -43.49 -36.40
CA ASN A 160 -20.78 -43.93 -37.72
C ASN A 160 -19.26 -44.03 -37.83
N LYS A 161 -18.87 -45.20 -38.33
CA LYS A 161 -17.53 -45.65 -38.68
C LYS A 161 -17.23 -45.28 -40.14
N ARG A 162 -15.98 -44.86 -40.42
CA ARG A 162 -15.17 -45.07 -41.66
C ARG A 162 -13.92 -44.19 -41.53
N SER A 163 -12.66 -44.65 -41.45
CA SER A 163 -11.88 -45.56 -42.32
C SER A 163 -12.15 -45.27 -43.79
N THR A 164 -11.27 -44.76 -44.65
CA THR A 164 -9.79 -44.76 -44.86
C THR A 164 -9.62 -44.07 -46.24
N PRO A 165 -8.42 -43.99 -46.86
CA PRO A 165 -7.06 -43.79 -46.36
C PRO A 165 -6.50 -42.40 -46.70
#